data_AF-A0A060CF79-F1
#
_entry.id   AF-A0A060CF79-F1
#
_cell.length_a   1.000
_cell.length_b   1.000
_cell.length_c   1.000
_cell.angle_alpha   90.00
_cell.angle_beta   90.00
_cell.angle_gamma   90.00
#
_symmetry.space_group_name_H-M   'P 1'
#
loop_
_entity.id
_entity.type
_entity.pdbx_description
1 polymer ?
#
loop_
_entity_poly.entity_id
_entity_poly.type
_entity_poly.pdbx_seq_one_letter_code
_entity_poly.pdbx_strand_id
1 'polypeptide(L)'
;ELPHRRLFGLDVAAVPMSDVVTMAEKAIANRSRLLVGVLNAAKVVKLDHDRVLRDSLLECDILLADGQSVVWASRLVGRRLPERVPGIDLFVELLTLADRIGGRVYLLGARQEVLEKVVDVIGRRWPGWSSPAPATATSTAPRRRRWPPTSATRGRHALPGDDD
;
A
#
# COMPACT_ATOMS: atom_id res chain seq x y z
N GLU A 1 4.62 17.85 2.85
CA GLU A 1 4.70 16.46 3.33
C GLU A 1 3.31 15.99 3.74
N LEU A 2 3.00 14.70 3.64
CA LEU A 2 1.70 14.17 4.06
C LEU A 2 1.63 14.07 5.58
N PRO A 3 0.46 14.38 6.18
CA PRO A 3 0.29 14.21 7.62
C PRO A 3 0.43 12.72 7.96
N HIS A 4 1.25 12.42 8.95
CA HIS A 4 1.45 11.07 9.46
C HIS A 4 1.41 11.05 10.98
N ARG A 5 1.24 9.86 11.55
CA ARG A 5 1.29 9.58 12.98
C ARG A 5 2.24 8.41 13.19
N ARG A 6 3.21 8.59 14.08
CA ARG A 6 4.08 7.50 14.49
C ARG A 6 3.30 6.57 15.41
N LEU A 7 3.06 5.33 14.99
CA LEU A 7 2.34 4.30 15.73
C LEU A 7 3.13 2.99 15.63
N PHE A 8 3.36 2.32 16.76
CA PHE A 8 4.06 1.02 16.79
C PHE A 8 5.44 1.04 16.09
N GLY A 9 6.17 2.16 16.15
CA GLY A 9 7.46 2.33 15.47
C GLY A 9 7.38 2.53 13.94
N LEU A 10 6.18 2.70 13.39
CA LEU A 10 5.92 2.95 11.96
C LEU A 10 5.27 4.32 11.75
N ASP A 11 5.51 4.93 10.59
CA ASP A 11 4.87 6.19 10.22
C ASP A 11 3.60 5.91 9.42
N VAL A 12 2.44 5.98 10.08
CA VAL A 12 1.12 5.70 9.49
C VAL A 12 0.53 7.00 8.95
N ALA A 13 0.09 6.99 7.70
CA ALA A 13 -0.51 8.15 7.05
C ALA A 13 -1.86 8.50 7.70
N ALA A 14 -2.05 9.80 7.95
CA ALA A 14 -3.24 10.37 8.57
C ALA A 14 -4.03 11.15 7.51
N VAL A 15 -4.40 10.46 6.45
CA VAL A 15 -5.07 11.02 5.27
C VAL A 15 -6.35 10.25 4.97
N PRO A 16 -7.35 10.90 4.35
CA PRO A 16 -8.54 10.20 3.90
C PRO A 16 -8.28 9.32 2.67
N MET A 17 -9.17 8.37 2.40
CA MET A 17 -9.12 7.48 1.22
C MET A 17 -8.97 8.26 -0.09
N SER A 18 -9.70 9.37 -0.25
CA SER A 18 -9.68 10.21 -1.46
C SER A 18 -8.28 10.74 -1.79
N ASP A 19 -7.49 11.06 -0.77
CA ASP A 19 -6.14 11.57 -0.95
C ASP A 19 -5.21 10.46 -1.44
N VAL A 20 -5.39 9.24 -0.92
CA VAL A 20 -4.64 8.05 -1.38
C VAL A 20 -4.93 7.76 -2.85
N VAL A 21 -6.20 7.81 -3.26
CA VAL A 21 -6.61 7.61 -4.66
C VAL A 21 -6.03 8.70 -5.56
N THR A 22 -6.07 9.97 -5.12
CA THR A 22 -5.48 11.11 -5.83
C THR A 22 -3.97 10.93 -6.00
N MET A 23 -3.28 10.42 -4.97
CA MET A 23 -1.86 10.11 -5.06
C MET A 23 -1.57 8.99 -6.05
N ALA A 24 -2.37 7.93 -6.06
CA ALA A 24 -2.23 6.84 -7.01
C ALA A 24 -2.42 7.33 -8.46
N GLU A 25 -3.44 8.16 -8.71
CA GLU A 25 -3.69 8.78 -10.02
C GLU A 25 -2.49 9.61 -10.48
N LYS A 26 -1.95 10.45 -9.60
CA LYS A 26 -0.73 11.24 -9.90
C LYS A 26 0.48 10.34 -10.17
N ALA A 27 0.68 9.28 -9.39
CA ALA A 27 1.79 8.35 -9.59
C ALA A 27 1.69 7.62 -10.93
N ILE A 28 0.48 7.20 -11.31
CA ILE A 28 0.20 6.58 -12.62
C ILE A 28 0.51 7.57 -13.75
N ALA A 29 -0.01 8.80 -13.66
CA ALA A 29 0.21 9.84 -14.67
C ALA A 29 1.70 10.18 -14.85
N ASN A 30 2.44 10.26 -13.73
CA ASN A 30 3.88 10.56 -13.73
C ASN A 30 4.77 9.34 -14.00
N ARG A 31 4.19 8.14 -14.13
CA ARG A 31 4.91 6.87 -14.24
C ARG A 31 5.92 6.66 -13.09
N SER A 32 5.58 7.12 -11.90
CA SER A 32 6.37 6.92 -10.70
C SER A 32 5.82 5.76 -9.87
N ARG A 33 6.67 5.17 -9.03
CA ARG A 33 6.24 4.13 -8.09
C ARG A 33 5.46 4.76 -6.93
N LEU A 34 4.41 4.05 -6.49
CA LEU A 34 3.75 4.27 -5.21
C LEU A 34 3.47 2.90 -4.58
N LEU A 35 4.21 2.54 -3.53
CA LEU A 35 4.01 1.35 -2.74
C LEU A 35 3.12 1.66 -1.54
N VAL A 36 1.90 1.11 -1.57
CA VAL A 36 0.92 1.28 -0.51
C VAL A 36 0.93 0.07 0.41
N GLY A 37 1.35 0.30 1.65
CA GLY A 37 1.25 -0.64 2.76
C GLY A 37 -0.04 -0.42 3.55
N VAL A 38 -0.46 -1.47 4.24
CA VAL A 38 -1.65 -1.43 5.09
C VAL A 38 -1.34 -2.11 6.42
N LEU A 39 -1.64 -1.45 7.53
CA LEU A 39 -1.37 -1.90 8.90
C LEU A 39 -2.67 -2.23 9.63
N ASN A 40 -2.77 -3.46 10.12
CA ASN A 40 -3.87 -3.92 10.98
C ASN A 40 -3.32 -4.51 12.28
N ALA A 41 -4.20 -4.78 13.27
CA ALA A 41 -3.76 -5.31 14.56
C ALA A 41 -2.96 -6.62 14.46
N ALA A 42 -3.34 -7.52 13.55
CA ALA A 42 -2.61 -8.77 13.35
C ALA A 42 -1.17 -8.53 12.87
N LYS A 43 -0.95 -7.55 11.99
CA LYS A 43 0.40 -7.13 11.57
C LYS A 43 1.15 -6.48 12.72
N VAL A 44 0.49 -5.61 13.50
CA VAL A 44 1.10 -4.94 14.67
C VAL A 44 1.67 -5.96 15.65
N VAL A 45 0.90 -7.00 15.99
CA VAL A 45 1.34 -8.07 16.91
C VAL A 45 2.58 -8.81 16.36
N LYS A 46 2.69 -8.93 15.04
CA LYS A 46 3.79 -9.64 14.37
C LYS A 46 5.07 -8.82 14.19
N LEU A 47 5.00 -7.48 14.32
CA LEU A 47 6.13 -6.59 14.04
C LEU A 47 7.38 -6.91 14.86
N ASP A 48 7.21 -7.38 16.09
CA ASP A 48 8.31 -7.61 17.03
C ASP A 48 9.16 -8.85 16.66
N HIS A 49 8.53 -9.89 16.12
CA HIS A 49 9.17 -11.18 15.83
C HIS A 49 9.33 -11.46 14.32
N ASP A 50 8.71 -10.67 13.45
CA ASP A 50 8.80 -10.81 12.00
C ASP A 50 9.54 -9.62 11.38
N ARG A 51 10.87 -9.75 11.27
CA ARG A 51 11.73 -8.72 10.67
C ARG A 51 11.40 -8.47 9.20
N VAL A 52 11.03 -9.51 8.45
CA VAL A 52 10.71 -9.37 7.02
C VAL A 52 9.45 -8.54 6.83
N LEU A 53 8.42 -8.80 7.65
CA LEU A 53 7.20 -7.97 7.68
C LEU A 53 7.52 -6.53 8.05
N ARG A 54 8.31 -6.31 9.10
CA ARG A 54 8.67 -4.97 9.57
C ARG A 54 9.40 -4.17 8.49
N ASP A 55 10.41 -4.77 7.86
CA ASP A 55 11.19 -4.10 6.81
C ASP A 55 10.30 -3.79 5.59
N SER A 56 9.42 -4.71 5.21
CA SER A 56 8.45 -4.49 4.12
C SER A 56 7.51 -3.30 4.39
N LEU A 57 7.08 -3.11 5.64
CA LEU A 57 6.21 -1.99 6.02
C LEU A 57 6.96 -0.65 6.09
N LEU A 58 8.25 -0.67 6.43
CA LEU A 58 9.13 0.50 6.41
C LEU A 58 9.49 0.96 4.99
N GLU A 59 9.52 0.03 4.03
CA GLU A 59 9.76 0.34 2.61
C GLU A 59 8.56 0.95 1.88
N CYS A 60 7.37 0.93 2.49
CA CYS A 60 6.17 1.48 1.89
C CYS A 60 6.24 3.01 1.78
N ASP A 61 5.87 3.56 0.62
CA ASP A 61 5.79 5.00 0.40
C ASP A 61 4.68 5.62 1.25
N ILE A 62 3.60 4.86 1.45
CA ILE A 62 2.47 5.20 2.31
C ILE A 62 2.00 3.97 3.08
N LEU A 63 1.76 4.13 4.38
CA LEU A 63 1.25 3.07 5.25
C LEU A 63 -0.11 3.49 5.81
N LEU A 64 -1.16 2.74 5.49
CA LEU A 64 -2.55 3.06 5.85
C LEU A 64 -3.02 2.27 7.06
N ALA A 65 -3.95 2.83 7.83
CA ALA A 65 -4.58 2.14 8.94
C ALA A 65 -5.79 1.31 8.47
N ASP A 66 -5.69 -0.01 8.63
CA ASP A 66 -6.74 -0.96 8.32
C ASP A 66 -7.19 -1.68 9.58
N GLY A 67 -8.50 -1.77 9.74
CA GLY A 67 -9.13 -2.20 10.98
C GLY A 67 -9.30 -1.09 12.01
N GLN A 68 -10.43 -1.18 12.72
CA GLN A 68 -10.82 -0.18 13.70
C GLN A 68 -9.91 -0.15 14.94
N SER A 69 -9.26 -1.27 15.24
CA SER A 69 -8.31 -1.42 16.34
C SER A 69 -7.11 -0.48 16.22
N VAL A 70 -6.57 -0.27 15.02
CA VAL A 70 -5.45 0.66 14.80
C VAL A 70 -5.90 2.10 15.03
N VAL A 71 -7.10 2.46 14.55
CA VAL A 71 -7.69 3.78 14.78
C VAL A 71 -7.93 4.02 16.27
N TRP A 72 -8.46 3.05 17.00
CA TRP A 72 -8.65 3.17 18.45
C TRP A 72 -7.34 3.28 19.21
N ALA A 73 -6.34 2.47 18.88
CA ALA A 73 -5.02 2.57 19.48
C ALA A 73 -4.39 3.96 19.24
N SER A 74 -4.58 4.53 18.04
CA SER A 74 -4.13 5.90 17.72
C SER A 74 -4.75 6.95 18.65
N ARG A 75 -6.02 6.76 19.04
CA ARG A 75 -6.72 7.66 19.98
C ARG A 75 -6.20 7.48 21.41
N LEU A 76 -5.95 6.24 21.82
CA LEU A 76 -5.45 5.91 23.15
C LEU A 76 -4.08 6.54 23.42
N VAL A 77 -3.19 6.53 22.42
CA VAL A 77 -1.83 7.11 22.53
C VAL A 77 -1.77 8.60 22.18
N GLY A 78 -2.92 9.28 22.06
CA GLY A 78 -3.00 10.72 21.76
C GLY A 78 -2.62 11.11 20.33
N ARG A 79 -2.35 10.16 19.43
CA ARG A 79 -1.92 10.38 18.05
C ARG A 79 -3.04 10.05 17.06
N ARG A 80 -4.14 10.78 17.15
CA ARG A 80 -5.37 10.48 16.42
C ARG A 80 -5.15 10.39 14.90
N LEU A 81 -5.62 9.28 14.33
CA LEU A 81 -5.87 9.11 12.90
C LEU A 81 -7.29 9.60 12.56
N PRO A 82 -7.49 10.24 11.40
CA PRO A 82 -8.79 10.79 11.02
C PRO A 82 -9.82 9.68 10.76
N GLU A 83 -9.43 8.66 10.01
CA GLU A 83 -10.31 7.56 9.63
C GLU A 83 -9.55 6.24 9.46
N ARG A 84 -10.34 5.17 9.31
CA ARG A 84 -9.89 3.86 8.88
C ARG A 84 -9.88 3.85 7.35
N VAL A 85 -8.81 3.36 6.75
CA VAL A 85 -8.65 3.22 5.29
C VAL A 85 -8.39 1.75 4.97
N PRO A 86 -9.45 0.92 4.81
CA PRO A 86 -9.28 -0.52 4.58
C PRO A 86 -8.64 -0.81 3.23
N GLY A 87 -7.75 -1.81 3.20
CA GLY A 87 -7.07 -2.19 1.96
C GLY A 87 -8.03 -2.69 0.88
N ILE A 88 -9.13 -3.34 1.27
CA ILE A 88 -10.16 -3.82 0.33
C ILE A 88 -10.94 -2.68 -0.31
N ASP A 89 -11.26 -1.64 0.47
CA ASP A 89 -11.99 -0.47 -0.05
C ASP A 89 -11.06 0.32 -0.99
N LEU A 90 -9.78 0.47 -0.62
CA LEU A 90 -8.78 1.06 -1.51
C LEU A 90 -8.65 0.27 -2.81
N PHE A 91 -8.63 -1.07 -2.75
CA PHE A 91 -8.57 -1.89 -3.96
C PHE A 91 -9.75 -1.61 -4.90
N VAL A 92 -10.96 -1.50 -4.37
CA VAL A 92 -12.17 -1.16 -5.13
C VAL A 92 -12.08 0.25 -5.74
N GLU A 93 -11.61 1.25 -4.98
CA GLU A 93 -11.40 2.60 -5.48
C GLU A 93 -10.34 2.68 -6.58
N LEU A 94 -9.25 1.91 -6.46
CA LEU A 94 -8.21 1.83 -7.48
C LEU A 94 -8.70 1.14 -8.76
N LEU A 95 -9.59 0.16 -8.67
CA LEU A 95 -10.24 -0.43 -9.85
C LEU A 95 -11.17 0.58 -10.53
N THR A 96 -11.93 1.35 -9.75
CA THR A 96 -12.77 2.45 -10.27
C THR A 96 -11.93 3.54 -10.95
N LEU A 97 -10.78 3.89 -10.36
CA LEU A 97 -9.81 4.78 -11.00
C LEU A 97 -9.29 4.18 -12.31
N ALA A 98 -8.86 2.92 -12.31
CA ALA A 98 -8.33 2.24 -13.49
C ALA A 98 -9.38 2.17 -14.62
N ASP A 99 -10.63 1.86 -14.30
CA ASP A 99 -11.76 1.88 -15.23
C ASP A 99 -11.91 3.24 -15.91
N ARG A 100 -11.92 4.31 -15.11
CA ARG A 100 -12.09 5.69 -15.57
C ARG A 100 -10.97 6.14 -16.52
N ILE A 101 -9.73 5.73 -16.25
CA ILE A 101 -8.54 6.21 -16.99
C ILE A 101 -8.02 5.22 -18.04
N GLY A 102 -8.69 4.08 -18.26
CA GLY A 102 -8.18 3.03 -19.13
C GLY A 102 -6.91 2.36 -18.60
N GLY A 103 -6.77 2.28 -17.27
CA GLY A 103 -5.59 1.80 -16.58
C GLY A 103 -5.33 0.30 -16.74
N ARG A 104 -4.06 -0.08 -16.67
CA ARG A 104 -3.64 -1.48 -16.65
C ARG A 104 -3.54 -1.99 -15.22
N VAL A 105 -4.20 -3.10 -14.92
CA VAL A 105 -4.17 -3.73 -13.58
C VAL A 105 -3.57 -5.13 -13.70
N TYR A 106 -2.55 -5.39 -12.88
CA TYR A 106 -1.97 -6.73 -12.73
C TYR A 106 -2.29 -7.27 -11.34
N LEU A 107 -2.80 -8.49 -11.28
CA LEU A 107 -3.22 -9.15 -10.05
C LEU A 107 -2.24 -10.29 -9.76
N LEU A 108 -1.64 -10.26 -8.57
CA LEU A 108 -0.62 -11.23 -8.17
C LEU A 108 -0.96 -11.85 -6.81
N GLY A 109 -0.96 -13.19 -6.77
CA GLY A 109 -1.25 -13.97 -5.58
C GLY A 109 -2.53 -14.81 -5.70
N ALA A 110 -2.93 -15.42 -4.58
CA ALA A 110 -4.03 -16.39 -4.51
C ALA A 110 -3.82 -17.65 -5.38
N ARG A 111 -4.79 -18.58 -5.31
CA ARG A 111 -4.82 -19.75 -6.20
C ARG A 111 -5.34 -19.33 -7.58
N GLN A 112 -4.92 -20.04 -8.62
CA GLN A 112 -5.27 -19.71 -10.01
C GLN A 112 -6.79 -19.59 -10.22
N GLU A 113 -7.56 -20.51 -9.65
CA GLU A 113 -9.02 -20.54 -9.81
C GLU A 113 -9.71 -19.37 -9.09
N VAL A 114 -9.07 -18.80 -8.09
CA VAL A 114 -9.55 -17.58 -7.41
C VAL A 114 -9.21 -16.36 -8.25
N LEU A 115 -8.00 -16.31 -8.81
CA LEU A 115 -7.54 -15.21 -9.65
C LEU A 115 -8.42 -15.06 -10.90
N GLU A 116 -8.73 -16.17 -11.57
CA GLU A 116 -9.63 -16.21 -12.74
C GLU A 116 -11.01 -15.63 -12.39
N LYS A 117 -11.59 -16.05 -11.27
CA LYS A 117 -12.87 -15.50 -10.79
C LYS A 117 -12.80 -14.00 -10.52
N VAL A 118 -11.69 -13.51 -9.96
CA VAL A 118 -11.51 -12.07 -9.70
C VAL A 118 -11.41 -11.31 -11.02
N VAL A 119 -10.64 -11.80 -12.00
CA VAL A 119 -10.55 -11.21 -13.34
C VAL A 119 -11.93 -11.14 -14.01
N ASP A 120 -12.71 -12.22 -13.93
CA ASP A 120 -14.08 -12.27 -14.49
C ASP A 120 -15.03 -11.28 -13.82
N VAL A 121 -14.91 -11.08 -12.50
CA VAL A 121 -15.73 -10.10 -11.77
C VAL A 121 -15.30 -8.68 -12.15
N ILE A 122 -13.99 -8.42 -12.24
CA ILE A 122 -13.50 -7.08 -12.59
C ILE A 122 -13.91 -6.72 -14.02
N GLY A 123 -13.73 -7.64 -14.98
CA GLY A 123 -14.15 -7.44 -16.38
C GLY A 123 -15.63 -7.13 -16.55
N ARG A 124 -16.49 -7.61 -15.65
CA ARG A 124 -17.93 -7.28 -15.67
C ARG A 124 -18.26 -5.96 -15.00
N ARG A 125 -17.56 -5.61 -13.91
CA ARG A 125 -17.91 -4.46 -13.05
C ARG A 125 -17.20 -3.17 -13.43
N TRP A 126 -16.05 -3.27 -14.07
CA TRP A 126 -15.20 -2.16 -14.49
C TRP A 126 -14.73 -2.40 -15.93
N PRO A 127 -15.58 -2.27 -16.97
CA PRO A 127 -15.25 -2.69 -18.34
C PRO A 127 -14.14 -1.87 -19.02
N GLY A 128 -13.81 -0.68 -18.51
CA GLY A 128 -12.75 0.20 -19.01
C GLY A 128 -11.34 -0.16 -18.52
N TRP A 129 -11.20 -1.08 -17.55
CA TRP A 129 -9.86 -1.57 -17.17
C TRP A 129 -9.23 -2.43 -18.27
N SER A 130 -7.92 -2.59 -18.22
CA SER A 130 -7.21 -3.58 -19.03
C SER A 130 -6.30 -4.46 -18.18
N SER A 131 -6.27 -5.76 -18.48
CA SER A 131 -5.24 -6.67 -17.96
C SER A 131 -4.03 -6.64 -18.91
N PRO A 132 -2.79 -6.66 -18.42
CA PRO A 132 -1.65 -7.01 -19.26
C PRO A 132 -1.93 -8.37 -19.91
N ALA A 133 -1.70 -8.49 -21.22
CA ALA A 133 -1.71 -9.81 -21.86
C ALA A 133 -0.81 -10.77 -21.06
N PRO A 134 -1.17 -12.06 -20.91
CA PRO A 134 -0.26 -13.02 -20.32
C PRO A 134 1.04 -12.91 -21.10
N ALA A 135 2.15 -12.65 -20.41
CA ALA A 135 3.45 -12.68 -21.04
C ALA A 135 3.60 -14.07 -21.64
N THR A 136 3.37 -14.21 -22.95
CA THR A 136 3.80 -15.39 -23.68
C THR A 136 5.27 -15.55 -23.33
N ALA A 137 5.61 -16.72 -22.81
CA ALA A 137 6.93 -17.04 -22.32
C ALA A 137 7.94 -17.04 -23.47
N THR A 138 8.30 -15.87 -24.00
CA THR A 138 9.60 -15.67 -24.60
C THR A 138 10.52 -15.35 -23.45
N SER A 139 11.09 -16.43 -22.90
CA SER A 139 12.16 -16.40 -21.93
C SER A 139 13.28 -15.49 -22.46
N THR A 140 13.24 -14.24 -22.03
CA THR A 140 14.46 -13.48 -21.76
C THR A 140 14.30 -13.12 -20.30
N ALA A 141 14.96 -13.89 -19.43
CA ALA A 141 14.92 -13.66 -17.99
C ALA A 141 15.15 -12.16 -17.73
N PRO A 142 14.25 -11.46 -17.02
CA PRO A 142 14.51 -10.09 -16.65
C PRO A 142 15.82 -10.11 -15.86
N ARG A 143 16.84 -9.40 -16.36
CA ARG A 143 18.09 -9.16 -15.61
C ARG A 143 17.69 -8.87 -14.18
N ARG A 144 18.22 -9.63 -13.22
CA ARG A 144 18.08 -9.35 -11.78
C ARG A 144 18.53 -7.90 -11.56
N ARG A 145 17.61 -6.96 -11.64
CA ARG A 145 17.83 -5.60 -11.19
C ARG A 145 17.80 -5.72 -9.68
N ARG A 146 18.99 -5.71 -9.05
CA ARG A 146 19.09 -5.36 -7.64
C ARG A 146 18.31 -4.06 -7.48
N TRP A 147 17.27 -4.09 -6.65
CA TRP A 147 16.51 -2.90 -6.34
C TRP A 147 17.49 -1.89 -5.72
N PRO A 148 17.67 -0.68 -6.27
CA PRO A 148 18.48 0.32 -5.61
C PRO A 148 17.82 0.64 -4.26
N PRO A 149 18.59 0.77 -3.17
CA PRO A 149 18.02 1.23 -1.90
C PRO A 149 17.28 2.55 -2.16
N THR A 150 16.04 2.63 -1.68
CA THR A 150 15.22 3.84 -1.73
C THR A 150 15.82 4.88 -0.81
N SER A 151 16.85 5.58 -1.28
CA SER A 151 17.40 6.75 -0.63
C SER A 151 17.02 8.00 -1.43
N ALA A 152 15.97 8.68 -0.99
CA ALA A 152 15.84 10.13 -1.16
C ALA A 152 14.86 10.69 -0.11
N THR A 153 15.45 11.28 0.94
CA THR A 153 14.85 12.27 1.85
C THR A 153 13.66 11.82 2.72
N ARG A 154 13.97 11.10 3.81
CA ARG A 154 13.40 11.46 5.12
C ARG A 154 14.53 11.91 6.01
N GLY A 155 14.46 13.14 6.51
CA GLY A 155 15.36 13.63 7.53
C GLY A 155 15.39 12.64 8.68
N ARG A 156 16.60 12.24 9.09
CA ARG A 156 16.80 11.47 10.32
C ARG A 156 16.33 12.36 11.47
N HIS A 157 15.11 12.16 11.96
CA HIS A 157 14.81 12.54 13.33
C HIS A 157 15.48 11.50 14.22
N ALA A 158 16.57 11.95 14.85
CA ALA A 158 17.22 11.25 15.94
C ALA A 158 16.18 10.85 17.00
N LEU A 159 16.32 9.65 17.52
CA LEU A 159 15.69 9.24 18.77
C LEU A 159 16.17 10.22 19.85
N PRO A 160 15.31 10.85 20.66
CA PRO A 160 15.76 11.38 21.94
C PRO A 160 16.23 10.18 22.75
N GLY A 161 17.44 10.29 23.30
CA GLY A 161 17.96 9.31 24.25
C GLY A 161 17.02 9.21 25.44
N ASP A 162 16.84 7.97 25.89
CA ASP A 162 16.48 7.71 27.27
C ASP A 162 17.68 8.15 28.12
N ASP A 163 17.57 9.33 28.73
CA ASP A 163 18.36 9.71 29.90
C ASP A 163 17.36 9.95 31.05
N ASP A 164 17.61 9.22 32.14
CA ASP A 164 17.01 9.17 33.48
C ASP A 164 15.66 8.43 33.69
#